data_AF-A0A2U3RPF3-F1
#
_entry.id   AF-A0A2U3RPF3-F1
#
_cell.length_a   1.000
_cell.length_b   1.000
_cell.length_c   1.000
_cell.angle_alpha   90.00
_cell.angle_beta   90.00
_cell.angle_gamma   90.00
#
_symmetry.space_group_name_H-M   'P 1'
#
loop_
_entity.id
_entity.type
_entity.pdbx_description
1 polymer ?
#
loop_
_entity_poly.entity_id
_entity_poly.type
_entity_poly.pdbx_seq_one_letter_code
_entity_poly.pdbx_strand_id
1 'polypeptide(L)'
;MSHTIQSGDFDIQAKVNSTIRALKPFTENKGINLSCNFKNDIKDLIIVNSIQIQAVLTLLICNAINSKCSEISVEIDLLASTNQKTNHRILLLIVHDN
;
A
#
# COMPACT_ATOMS: atom_id res chain seq x y z
N MET A 1 3.87 -2.70 28.75
CA MET A 1 5.09 -2.49 27.94
C MET A 1 4.79 -1.40 26.92
N SER A 2 5.61 -0.35 26.86
CA SER A 2 5.49 0.67 25.81
C SER A 2 5.95 0.05 24.49
N HIS A 3 5.04 -0.15 23.54
CA HIS A 3 5.42 -0.47 22.16
C HIS A 3 5.90 0.82 21.50
N THR A 4 7.20 1.11 21.60
CA THR A 4 7.80 2.21 20.84
C THR A 4 7.73 1.84 19.37
N ILE A 5 6.83 2.50 18.62
CA ILE A 5 6.72 2.35 17.18
C ILE A 5 8.02 2.90 16.57
N GLN A 6 8.86 2.02 16.00
CA GLN A 6 10.03 2.45 15.26
C GLN A 6 9.57 3.17 13.98
N SER A 7 9.72 4.49 13.95
CA SER A 7 9.56 5.29 12.75
C SER A 7 10.78 5.13 11.84
N GLY A 8 10.56 5.08 10.55
CA GLY A 8 11.59 5.08 9.54
C GLY A 8 11.09 5.64 8.22
N ASP A 9 12.03 5.81 7.31
CA ASP A 9 11.76 6.30 5.97
C ASP A 9 10.90 5.30 5.19
N PHE A 10 9.76 5.78 4.69
CA PHE A 10 8.87 5.04 3.80
C PHE A 10 8.79 5.78 2.46
N ASP A 11 9.65 5.36 1.53
CA ASP A 11 9.50 5.68 0.12
C ASP A 11 8.26 4.92 -0.40
N ILE A 12 7.17 5.66 -0.59
CA ILE A 12 5.86 5.09 -0.92
C ILE A 12 5.95 4.24 -2.20
N GLN A 13 6.55 4.77 -3.27
CA GLN A 13 6.62 4.06 -4.54
C GLN A 13 7.51 2.83 -4.42
N ALA A 14 8.71 2.95 -3.84
CA ALA A 14 9.64 1.83 -3.73
C ALA A 14 9.05 0.70 -2.89
N LYS A 15 8.42 1.01 -1.75
CA LYS A 15 7.83 0.03 -0.84
C LYS A 15 6.60 -0.65 -1.44
N VAL A 16 5.69 0.11 -2.04
CA VAL A 16 4.52 -0.46 -2.73
C VAL A 16 4.97 -1.33 -3.90
N ASN A 17 5.85 -0.84 -4.79
CA ASN A 17 6.32 -1.61 -5.95
C ASN A 17 7.05 -2.89 -5.54
N SER A 18 7.84 -2.84 -4.45
CA SER A 18 8.48 -4.05 -3.92
C SER A 18 7.46 -5.09 -3.44
N THR A 19 6.35 -4.65 -2.84
CA THR A 19 5.27 -5.51 -2.36
C THR A 19 4.50 -6.12 -3.53
N ILE A 20 4.14 -5.31 -4.53
CA ILE A 20 3.50 -5.79 -5.76
C ILE A 20 4.37 -6.83 -6.47
N ARG A 21 5.67 -6.56 -6.63
CA ARG A 21 6.61 -7.49 -7.25
C ARG A 21 6.72 -8.81 -6.48
N ALA A 22 6.72 -8.75 -5.15
CA ALA A 22 6.77 -9.95 -4.31
C ALA A 22 5.49 -10.79 -4.42
N LEU A 23 4.32 -10.17 -4.59
CA LEU A 23 3.02 -10.85 -4.64
C LEU A 23 2.60 -11.30 -6.03
N LYS A 24 3.16 -10.70 -7.08
CA LYS A 24 2.84 -11.00 -8.49
C LYS A 24 2.92 -12.48 -8.88
N PRO A 25 3.94 -13.28 -8.45
CA PRO A 25 3.96 -14.70 -8.76
C PRO A 25 2.77 -15.48 -8.16
N PHE A 26 2.26 -15.06 -7.01
CA PHE A 26 1.12 -15.72 -6.35
C PHE A 26 -0.20 -15.42 -7.06
N THR A 27 -0.37 -14.21 -7.61
CA THR A 27 -1.54 -13.85 -8.42
C THR A 27 -1.49 -14.53 -9.78
N GLU A 28 -0.32 -14.55 -10.43
CA GLU A 28 -0.13 -15.21 -11.74
C GLU A 28 -0.42 -16.71 -11.67
N ASN A 29 0.02 -17.40 -10.61
CA ASN A 29 -0.29 -18.81 -10.38
C ASN A 29 -1.79 -19.12 -10.25
N LYS A 30 -2.61 -18.12 -9.88
CA LYS A 30 -4.08 -18.22 -9.81
C LYS A 30 -4.78 -17.66 -11.05
N GLY A 31 -4.03 -17.18 -12.05
CA GLY A 31 -4.61 -16.50 -13.22
C GLY A 31 -5.20 -15.12 -12.92
N ILE A 32 -4.77 -14.48 -11.83
CA ILE A 32 -5.25 -13.16 -11.39
C ILE A 32 -4.28 -12.09 -11.91
N ASN A 33 -4.80 -11.05 -12.55
CA ASN A 33 -4.01 -9.88 -12.93
C ASN A 33 -3.80 -8.96 -11.72
N LEU A 34 -2.56 -8.61 -11.39
CA LEU A 34 -2.24 -7.65 -10.32
C LEU A 34 -1.69 -6.35 -10.91
N SER A 35 -2.40 -5.26 -10.69
CA SER A 35 -2.01 -3.91 -11.11
C SER A 35 -1.89 -2.95 -9.92
N CYS A 36 -1.12 -1.88 -10.10
CA CYS A 36 -0.96 -0.82 -9.12
C CYS A 36 -0.99 0.53 -9.80
N ASN A 37 -1.73 1.47 -9.24
CA ASN A 37 -1.89 2.83 -9.73
C ASN A 37 -1.61 3.84 -8.61
N PHE A 38 -0.62 4.69 -8.82
CA PHE A 38 -0.33 5.83 -7.93
C PHE A 38 -1.10 7.04 -8.43
N LYS A 39 -2.03 7.54 -7.61
CA LYS A 39 -2.73 8.82 -7.85
C LYS A 39 -1.80 9.95 -7.47
N ASN A 40 -1.85 11.04 -8.23
CA ASN A 40 -0.97 12.20 -8.05
C ASN A 40 0.53 11.85 -8.22
N ASP A 41 1.40 12.84 -8.44
CA ASP A 41 2.85 12.61 -8.52
C ASP A 41 3.42 12.39 -7.10
N ILE A 42 3.10 11.24 -6.49
CA ILE A 42 3.57 10.89 -5.14
C ILE A 42 5.05 10.56 -5.21
N LYS A 43 5.91 11.57 -5.00
CA LYS A 43 7.35 11.42 -4.79
C LYS A 43 7.74 11.51 -3.31
N ASP A 44 6.73 11.48 -2.44
CA ASP A 44 6.89 11.83 -1.05
C ASP A 44 7.52 10.67 -0.26
N LEU A 45 8.63 10.99 0.38
CA LEU A 45 9.16 10.22 1.49
C LEU A 45 8.37 10.62 2.75
N ILE A 46 7.75 9.64 3.41
CA ILE A 46 7.05 9.87 4.68
C ILE A 46 7.75 9.15 5.83
N ILE A 47 7.69 9.73 7.02
CA ILE A 47 8.22 9.14 8.25
C ILE A 47 7.10 8.39 8.95
N VAL A 48 7.12 7.06 8.87
CA VAL A 48 6.10 6.17 9.45
C VAL A 48 6.76 4.86 9.90
N ASN A 49 6.01 3.96 10.55
CA ASN A 49 6.50 2.59 10.70
C ASN A 49 6.41 1.85 9.36
N SER A 50 7.50 1.90 8.60
CA SER A 50 7.55 1.39 7.24
C SER A 50 7.22 -0.10 7.15
N ILE A 51 7.67 -0.89 8.14
CA ILE A 51 7.42 -2.33 8.22
C ILE A 51 5.93 -2.62 8.43
N GLN A 52 5.29 -1.91 9.36
CA GLN A 52 3.86 -2.12 9.65
C GLN A 52 2.97 -1.70 8.49
N ILE A 53 3.25 -0.56 7.84
CA ILE A 53 2.48 -0.13 6.67
C ILE A 53 2.62 -1.12 5.51
N GLN A 54 3.84 -1.62 5.27
CA GLN A 54 4.07 -2.64 4.25
C GLN A 54 3.34 -3.96 4.58
N ALA A 55 3.31 -4.35 5.86
CA ALA A 55 2.57 -5.54 6.31
C ALA A 55 1.05 -5.39 6.12
N VAL A 56 0.48 -4.22 6.41
CA VAL A 56 -0.94 -3.93 6.15
C VAL A 56 -1.26 -4.05 4.66
N LEU A 57 -0.45 -3.44 3.79
CA LEU A 57 -0.64 -3.54 2.34
C LEU A 57 -0.58 -5.01 1.86
N THR A 58 0.40 -5.76 2.35
CA THR A 58 0.57 -7.18 2.02
C THR A 58 -0.66 -7.98 2.43
N LEU A 59 -1.19 -7.75 3.64
CA LEU A 59 -2.38 -8.41 4.14
C LEU A 59 -3.62 -8.15 3.28
N LEU A 60 -3.83 -6.89 2.88
CA LEU A 60 -4.98 -6.51 2.03
C LEU A 60 -4.93 -7.21 0.68
N ILE A 61 -3.75 -7.23 0.02
CA ILE A 61 -3.59 -7.92 -1.27
C ILE A 61 -3.73 -9.43 -1.11
N CYS A 62 -3.14 -10.04 -0.07
CA CYS A 62 -3.28 -11.48 0.19
C CYS A 62 -4.73 -11.90 0.44
N ASN A 63 -5.53 -11.03 1.09
CA ASN A 63 -6.96 -11.27 1.26
C ASN A 63 -7.68 -11.25 -0.09
N ALA A 64 -7.40 -10.28 -0.95
CA ALA A 64 -7.94 -10.19 -2.31
C ALA A 64 -7.53 -11.40 -3.18
N ILE A 65 -6.28 -11.88 -3.08
CA ILE A 65 -5.81 -13.11 -3.75
C ILE A 65 -6.67 -14.34 -3.41
N ASN A 66 -7.29 -14.36 -2.23
CA ASN A 66 -8.13 -15.48 -1.79
C ASN A 66 -9.61 -15.29 -2.12
N SER A 67 -10.01 -14.15 -2.70
CA SER A 67 -11.36 -13.96 -3.24
C SER A 67 -11.49 -14.59 -4.64
N LYS A 68 -12.73 -14.74 -5.13
CA LYS A 68 -13.00 -15.28 -6.48
C LYS A 68 -12.93 -14.16 -7.53
N CYS A 69 -11.83 -13.41 -7.57
CA CYS A 69 -11.60 -12.31 -8.50
C CYS A 69 -10.74 -12.77 -9.70
N SER A 70 -10.81 -12.03 -10.79
CA SER A 70 -9.93 -12.18 -11.96
C SER A 70 -8.87 -11.08 -12.03
N GLU A 71 -9.12 -9.96 -11.35
CA GLU A 71 -8.23 -8.82 -11.29
C GLU A 71 -8.15 -8.26 -9.88
N ILE A 72 -6.94 -7.87 -9.47
CA ILE A 72 -6.68 -7.08 -8.28
C ILE A 72 -6.01 -5.79 -8.71
N SER A 73 -6.58 -4.66 -8.34
CA SER A 73 -5.95 -3.35 -8.55
C SER A 73 -5.69 -2.66 -7.21
N VAL A 74 -4.46 -2.16 -7.07
CA VAL A 74 -4.03 -1.43 -5.89
C VAL A 74 -3.97 0.06 -6.23
N GLU A 75 -4.71 0.90 -5.51
CA GLU A 75 -4.69 2.34 -5.67
C GLU A 75 -4.03 3.00 -4.46
N ILE A 76 -3.05 3.87 -4.73
CA ILE A 76 -2.31 4.61 -3.71
C ILE A 76 -2.56 6.10 -3.90
N ASP A 77 -2.98 6.80 -2.85
CA ASP A 77 -3.07 8.27 -2.83
C ASP A 77 -2.46 8.85 -1.55
N LEU A 78 -2.02 10.11 -1.59
CA LEU A 78 -1.55 10.85 -0.43
C LEU A 78 -2.30 12.20 -0.35
N LEU A 79 -3.38 12.19 0.40
CA LEU A 79 -4.30 13.32 0.51
C LEU A 79 -3.82 14.34 1.54
N ALA A 80 -4.13 15.61 1.30
CA ALA A 80 -3.97 16.64 2.33
C ALA A 80 -4.94 16.37 3.48
N SER A 81 -4.49 16.56 4.73
CA SER A 81 -5.41 16.57 5.86
C SER A 81 -6.33 17.79 5.78
N THR A 82 -7.63 17.58 6.00
CA THR A 82 -8.61 18.68 6.11
C THR A 82 -8.36 19.56 7.34
N ASN A 83 -7.50 19.13 8.26
CA ASN A 83 -7.15 19.83 9.47
C ASN A 83 -5.93 20.74 9.24
N GLN A 84 -6.19 22.00 8.86
CA GLN A 84 -5.17 23.01 8.49
C GLN A 84 -4.17 23.36 9.61
N LYS A 85 -4.37 22.88 10.84
CA LYS A 85 -3.47 23.14 11.97
C LYS A 85 -2.23 22.24 12.00
N THR A 86 -2.14 21.23 11.13
CA THR A 86 -1.04 20.26 11.14
C THR A 86 -0.61 19.88 9.73
N ASN A 87 0.69 19.70 9.49
CA ASN A 87 1.26 19.16 8.24
C ASN A 87 0.98 17.65 8.04
N HIS A 88 -0.11 17.13 8.61
CA HIS A 88 -0.47 15.73 8.45
C HIS A 88 -1.03 15.47 7.06
N ARG A 89 -0.77 14.27 6.55
CA ARG A 89 -1.32 13.76 5.28
C ARG A 89 -1.96 12.41 5.54
N ILE A 90 -2.90 12.03 4.69
CA ILE A 90 -3.58 10.75 4.75
C ILE A 90 -3.03 9.88 3.63
N LEU A 91 -2.32 8.82 3.99
CA LEU A 91 -1.94 7.78 3.02
C LEU A 91 -3.13 6.85 2.83
N LEU A 92 -3.68 6.86 1.62
CA LEU A 92 -4.79 6.01 1.21
C LEU A 92 -4.23 4.80 0.46
N LEU A 93 -4.59 3.60 0.93
CA LEU A 93 -4.25 2.32 0.32
C LEU A 93 -5.56 1.60 0.03
N ILE A 94 -5.94 1.46 -1.23
CA ILE A 94 -7.16 0.75 -1.65
C ILE A 94 -6.77 -0.48 -2.44
N VAL A 95 -7.40 -1.61 -2.13
CA VAL A 95 -7.29 -2.85 -2.91
C VAL A 95 -8.68 -3.19 -3.43
N HIS A 96 -8.82 -3.24 -4.74
CA HIS A 96 -10.04 -3.69 -5.42
C HIS A 96 -9.86 -5.12 -5.89
N ASP A 97 -10.85 -5.97 -5.68
CA ASP A 97 -10.88 -7.37 -6.14
C ASP A 97 -12.07 -7.61 -7.09
N ASN A 98 -11.81 -7.43 -8.39
CA ASN A 98 -12.81 -7.45 -9.46
C ASN A 98 -12.92 -8.81 -10.18
#